data_AF-A0A3C0TP16-F1
#
_entry.id   AF-A0A3C0TP16-F1
#
_cell.length_a   1.000
_cell.length_b   1.000
_cell.length_c   1.000
_cell.angle_alpha   90.00
_cell.angle_beta   90.00
_cell.angle_gamma   90.00
#
_symmetry.space_group_name_H-M   'P 1'
#
loop_
_entity.id
_entity.type
_entity.pdbx_description
1 polymer ?
#
loop_
_entity_poly.entity_id
_entity_poly.type
_entity_poly.pdbx_seq_one_letter_code
_entity_poly.pdbx_strand_id
1 'polypeptide(L)'
;MLDIDRIEDDISPLAQNVSRIRELISSLELCHHKADRWVYNIIEAIATGETQKGLGTRSPGQQHSAEKIWKNACAALSAWCAGCPSALIDLTIGTIPASRMLACLGERSPLKEWQVQRVIEKIRSSIHWPQPLDDPTAQYVWLLLSGGADEVAYRNQCPEHYKQHEDFWLSTVQTVIHDTEYGADAELSLGLAIDMLWPCHWNFIENLQIVLAAIGGKLNPEKAFAACGRNITPLPIQPRMEIVSNTLKVFCGDPELNQEVDRDLRALLGEPTEVKRWLAASLNKTIRLQLSPPAELRAMSTLVMPDWIRGKSSS
;
A
#
# COMPACT_ATOMS: atom_id res chain seq x y z
N MET A 1 -20.32 -6.32 -20.96
CA MET A 1 -20.35 -5.87 -19.55
C MET A 1 -21.73 -6.14 -19.01
N LEU A 2 -21.84 -7.10 -18.10
CA LEU A 2 -23.09 -7.35 -17.38
C LEU A 2 -23.53 -6.08 -16.66
N ASP A 3 -24.82 -5.80 -16.74
CA ASP A 3 -25.46 -4.73 -15.99
C ASP A 3 -25.51 -5.13 -14.51
N ILE A 4 -24.40 -4.89 -13.79
CA ILE A 4 -24.23 -5.25 -12.38
C ILE A 4 -25.33 -4.61 -11.55
N ASP A 5 -25.71 -3.38 -11.88
CA ASP A 5 -26.71 -2.60 -11.16
C ASP A 5 -28.10 -3.23 -11.34
N ARG A 6 -28.46 -3.64 -12.56
CA ARG A 6 -29.70 -4.41 -12.79
C ARG A 6 -29.73 -5.74 -12.02
N ILE A 7 -28.61 -6.47 -11.98
CA ILE A 7 -28.56 -7.73 -11.22
C ILE A 7 -28.68 -7.43 -9.72
N GLU A 8 -28.11 -6.33 -9.22
CA GLU A 8 -28.24 -5.90 -7.83
C GLU A 8 -29.70 -5.61 -7.46
N ASP A 9 -30.42 -4.90 -8.32
CA ASP A 9 -31.85 -4.63 -8.17
C ASP A 9 -32.66 -5.94 -8.09
N ASP A 10 -32.34 -6.90 -8.97
CA ASP A 10 -33.03 -8.19 -9.05
C ASP A 10 -32.81 -9.08 -7.80
N ILE A 11 -31.67 -8.95 -7.12
CA ILE A 11 -31.32 -9.76 -5.93
C ILE A 11 -31.58 -9.02 -4.60
N SER A 12 -32.10 -7.80 -4.65
CA SER A 12 -32.38 -6.98 -3.48
C SER A 12 -33.65 -7.46 -2.75
N PRO A 13 -33.68 -7.48 -1.40
CA PRO A 13 -32.60 -7.11 -0.49
C PRO A 13 -31.51 -8.19 -0.36
N LEU A 14 -30.25 -7.76 -0.24
CA LEU A 14 -29.13 -8.67 -0.07
C LEU A 14 -29.22 -9.44 1.26
N ALA A 15 -29.08 -10.76 1.18
CA ALA A 15 -28.89 -11.60 2.36
C ALA A 15 -27.60 -11.20 3.10
N GLN A 16 -27.58 -11.30 4.43
CA GLN A 16 -26.47 -10.84 5.26
C GLN A 16 -25.09 -11.40 4.84
N ASN A 17 -25.04 -12.68 4.46
CA ASN A 17 -23.79 -13.30 3.99
C ASN A 17 -23.31 -12.72 2.66
N VAL A 18 -24.23 -12.36 1.76
CA VAL A 18 -23.90 -11.72 0.48
C VAL A 18 -23.32 -10.33 0.72
N SER A 19 -23.91 -9.55 1.63
CA SER A 19 -23.37 -8.23 2.03
C SER A 19 -21.95 -8.35 2.63
N ARG A 20 -21.72 -9.33 3.51
CA ARG A 20 -20.37 -9.58 4.07
C ARG A 20 -19.34 -9.93 3.00
N ILE A 21 -19.70 -10.75 2.01
CA ILE A 21 -18.78 -11.06 0.89
C ILE A 21 -18.54 -9.81 0.05
N ARG A 22 -19.56 -8.97 -0.16
CA ARG A 22 -19.42 -7.70 -0.88
C ARG A 22 -18.49 -6.72 -0.17
N GLU A 23 -18.54 -6.67 1.15
CA GLU A 23 -17.60 -5.90 2.00
C GLU A 23 -16.17 -6.44 1.93
N LEU A 24 -16.00 -7.77 1.86
CA LEU A 24 -14.67 -8.36 1.61
C LEU A 24 -14.13 -7.96 0.23
N ILE A 25 -14.99 -7.91 -0.79
CA ILE A 25 -14.60 -7.44 -2.13
C ILE A 25 -14.19 -5.96 -2.08
N SER A 26 -14.90 -5.10 -1.34
CA SER A 26 -14.59 -3.66 -1.30
C SER A 26 -13.31 -3.32 -0.51
N SER A 27 -12.86 -4.21 0.38
CA SER A 27 -11.60 -4.05 1.14
C SER A 27 -10.36 -4.64 0.45
N LEU A 28 -10.51 -5.17 -0.77
CA LEU A 28 -9.38 -5.72 -1.53
C LEU A 28 -8.43 -4.60 -1.97
N GLU A 29 -7.15 -4.74 -1.63
CA GLU A 29 -6.05 -3.88 -2.10
C GLU A 29 -4.98 -4.73 -2.79
N LEU A 30 -4.85 -4.60 -4.12
CA LEU A 30 -3.87 -5.36 -4.91
C LEU A 30 -2.42 -4.97 -4.61
N CYS A 31 -2.19 -3.78 -4.05
CA CYS A 31 -0.87 -3.35 -3.58
C CYS A 31 -0.37 -4.14 -2.35
N HIS A 32 -1.25 -4.84 -1.64
CA HIS A 32 -0.90 -5.59 -0.45
C HIS A 32 -0.12 -6.87 -0.80
N HIS A 33 0.93 -7.19 -0.05
CA HIS A 33 1.76 -8.40 -0.24
C HIS A 33 1.02 -9.75 -0.09
N LYS A 34 -0.29 -9.74 0.16
CA LYS A 34 -1.16 -10.93 0.31
C LYS A 34 -2.33 -10.92 -0.67
N ALA A 35 -2.38 -9.97 -1.59
CA ALA A 35 -3.54 -9.75 -2.45
C ALA A 35 -3.97 -11.02 -3.20
N ASP A 36 -3.04 -11.83 -3.71
CA ASP A 36 -3.38 -13.11 -4.36
C ASP A 36 -4.13 -14.07 -3.42
N ARG A 37 -3.66 -14.22 -2.17
CA ARG A 37 -4.34 -15.03 -1.16
C ARG A 37 -5.70 -14.44 -0.76
N TRP A 38 -5.81 -13.10 -0.71
CA TRP A 38 -7.08 -12.43 -0.43
C TRP A 38 -8.11 -12.69 -1.52
N VAL A 39 -7.71 -12.54 -2.79
CA VAL A 39 -8.56 -12.86 -3.94
C VAL A 39 -9.01 -14.31 -3.91
N TYR A 40 -8.10 -15.25 -3.62
CA TYR A 40 -8.47 -16.66 -3.45
C TYR A 40 -9.54 -16.86 -2.35
N ASN A 41 -9.36 -16.24 -1.17
CA ASN A 41 -10.33 -16.36 -0.08
C ASN A 41 -11.69 -15.75 -0.44
N ILE A 42 -11.72 -14.65 -1.19
CA ILE A 42 -12.97 -14.05 -1.67
C ILE A 42 -13.65 -15.01 -2.65
N ILE A 43 -12.91 -15.63 -3.58
CA ILE A 43 -13.47 -16.62 -4.52
C ILE A 43 -14.02 -17.83 -3.76
N GLU A 44 -13.32 -18.35 -2.75
CA GLU A 44 -13.81 -19.41 -1.87
C GLU A 44 -15.14 -19.00 -1.19
N ALA A 45 -15.23 -17.77 -0.68
CA ALA A 45 -16.44 -17.25 -0.06
C ALA A 45 -17.62 -17.12 -1.05
N ILE A 46 -17.35 -16.69 -2.29
CA ILE A 46 -18.35 -16.67 -3.36
C ILE A 46 -18.82 -18.09 -3.67
N ALA A 47 -17.90 -19.05 -3.75
CA ALA A 47 -18.19 -20.44 -4.08
C ALA A 47 -19.11 -21.11 -3.04
N THR A 48 -18.85 -20.89 -1.75
CA THR A 48 -19.61 -21.47 -0.64
C THR A 48 -20.86 -20.67 -0.28
N GLY A 49 -20.93 -19.39 -0.66
CA GLY A 49 -22.00 -18.47 -0.26
C GLY A 49 -21.86 -17.97 1.18
N GLU A 50 -20.74 -18.25 1.85
CA GLU A 50 -20.48 -17.85 3.23
C GLU A 50 -19.04 -17.37 3.40
N THR A 51 -18.83 -16.47 4.35
CA THR A 51 -17.51 -16.15 4.84
C THR A 51 -17.46 -16.19 6.36
N GLN A 52 -16.54 -16.99 6.89
CA GLN A 52 -16.13 -16.96 8.30
C GLN A 52 -14.78 -16.26 8.49
N LYS A 53 -14.09 -16.00 7.39
CA LYS A 53 -12.75 -15.42 7.37
C LYS A 53 -12.92 -13.96 6.96
N GLY A 54 -12.58 -13.02 7.84
CA GLY A 54 -12.32 -11.63 7.42
C GLY A 54 -11.14 -11.58 6.43
N LEU A 55 -10.37 -10.50 6.41
CA LEU A 55 -9.09 -10.42 5.65
C LEU A 55 -8.01 -11.45 6.07
N GLY A 56 -8.37 -12.43 6.91
CA GLY A 56 -7.52 -13.44 7.51
C GLY A 56 -6.86 -12.89 8.76
N THR A 57 -7.53 -13.01 9.91
CA THR A 57 -6.87 -12.85 11.21
C THR A 57 -6.08 -14.11 11.49
N ARG A 58 -4.80 -13.97 11.84
CA ARG A 58 -3.99 -15.12 12.26
C ARG A 58 -4.35 -15.51 13.68
N SER A 59 -4.12 -16.76 14.03
CA SER A 59 -4.23 -17.18 15.43
C SER A 59 -3.25 -16.38 16.31
N PRO A 60 -3.60 -16.10 17.58
CA PRO A 60 -2.71 -15.42 18.50
C PRO A 60 -1.31 -16.05 18.54
N GLY A 61 -0.27 -15.22 18.48
CA GLY A 61 1.12 -15.66 18.51
C GLY A 61 1.74 -16.04 17.15
N GLN A 62 0.95 -16.18 16.09
CA GLN A 62 1.49 -16.40 14.74
C GLN A 62 2.00 -15.09 14.12
N GLN A 63 3.22 -15.10 13.60
CA GLN A 63 3.84 -13.95 12.92
C GLN A 63 3.97 -14.18 11.42
N HIS A 64 3.78 -13.13 10.62
CA HIS A 64 4.16 -13.18 9.21
C HIS A 64 5.67 -13.06 9.03
N SER A 65 6.17 -13.64 7.95
CA SER A 65 7.53 -13.33 7.48
C SER A 65 7.72 -11.82 7.23
N ALA A 66 6.71 -11.12 6.69
CA ALA A 66 6.78 -9.67 6.48
C ALA A 66 6.91 -8.88 7.80
N GLU A 67 6.26 -9.31 8.89
CA GLU A 67 6.39 -8.63 10.19
C GLU A 67 7.80 -8.74 10.75
N LYS A 68 8.50 -9.85 10.48
CA LYS A 68 9.92 -9.97 10.83
C LYS A 68 10.76 -8.94 10.08
N ILE A 69 10.46 -8.69 8.80
CA ILE A 69 11.14 -7.66 8.00
C ILE A 69 10.92 -6.29 8.62
N TRP A 70 9.68 -5.96 9.00
CA TRP A 70 9.34 -4.67 9.62
C TRP A 70 10.03 -4.48 10.97
N LYS A 71 10.00 -5.52 11.83
CA LYS A 71 10.68 -5.51 13.14
C LYS A 71 12.19 -5.31 12.99
N ASN A 72 12.81 -6.03 12.05
CA ASN A 72 14.23 -5.89 11.77
C ASN A 72 14.57 -4.49 11.24
N ALA A 73 13.74 -3.92 10.36
CA ALA A 73 13.92 -2.56 9.88
C ALA A 73 13.86 -1.55 11.04
N CYS A 74 12.84 -1.64 11.90
CA CYS A 74 12.75 -0.79 13.08
C CYS A 74 13.95 -0.94 14.02
N ALA A 75 14.39 -2.18 14.30
CA ALA A 75 15.52 -2.45 15.18
C ALA A 75 16.83 -1.87 14.62
N ALA A 76 17.09 -2.09 13.32
CA ALA A 76 18.27 -1.56 12.64
C ALA A 76 18.29 -0.02 12.61
N LEU A 77 17.17 0.60 12.24
CA LEU A 77 17.05 2.07 12.22
C LEU A 77 17.18 2.66 13.63
N SER A 78 16.58 2.02 14.64
CA SER A 78 16.69 2.45 16.04
C SER A 78 18.14 2.37 16.53
N ALA A 79 18.86 1.29 16.20
CA ALA A 79 20.28 1.16 16.55
C ALA A 79 21.12 2.24 15.86
N TRP A 80 20.83 2.56 14.59
CA TRP A 80 21.51 3.63 13.88
C TRP A 80 21.27 5.01 14.53
N CYS A 81 20.04 5.32 14.93
CA CYS A 81 19.70 6.55 15.67
C CYS A 81 20.38 6.59 17.06
N ALA A 82 20.56 5.44 17.71
CA ALA A 82 21.26 5.33 18.99
C ALA A 82 22.80 5.46 18.88
N GLY A 83 23.33 5.79 17.71
CA GLY A 83 24.77 5.99 17.50
C GLY A 83 25.53 4.73 17.05
N CYS A 84 24.89 3.56 16.95
CA CYS A 84 25.56 2.32 16.54
C CYS A 84 26.06 2.40 15.08
N PRO A 85 27.36 2.20 14.79
CA PRO A 85 27.86 2.17 13.42
C PRO A 85 27.10 1.15 12.56
N SER A 86 26.70 1.53 11.34
CA SER A 86 25.90 0.67 10.45
C SER A 86 26.56 -0.67 10.16
N ALA A 87 27.88 -0.72 10.08
CA ALA A 87 28.67 -1.94 9.86
C ALA A 87 28.55 -2.98 10.98
N LEU A 88 28.14 -2.57 12.19
CA LEU A 88 27.99 -3.47 13.35
C LEU A 88 26.55 -3.99 13.53
N ILE A 89 25.61 -3.56 12.69
CA ILE A 89 24.21 -4.00 12.76
C ILE A 89 24.04 -5.30 11.98
N ASP A 90 24.10 -6.42 12.70
CA ASP A 90 23.94 -7.78 12.16
C ASP A 90 22.46 -8.19 12.10
N LEU A 91 21.71 -7.54 11.22
CA LEU A 91 20.30 -7.84 10.92
C LEU A 91 20.10 -7.90 9.41
N THR A 92 19.02 -8.55 8.97
CA THR A 92 18.55 -8.49 7.58
C THR A 92 17.19 -7.82 7.49
N ILE A 93 17.00 -6.98 6.47
CA ILE A 93 15.72 -6.38 6.10
C ILE A 93 15.29 -7.06 4.81
N GLY A 94 14.44 -8.08 4.95
CA GLY A 94 14.17 -9.04 3.88
C GLY A 94 15.41 -9.86 3.59
N THR A 95 15.90 -9.79 2.35
CA THR A 95 17.12 -10.47 1.90
C THR A 95 18.37 -9.58 1.94
N ILE A 96 18.23 -8.31 2.33
CA ILE A 96 19.30 -7.32 2.31
C ILE A 96 19.91 -7.17 3.71
N PRO A 97 21.25 -7.22 3.87
CA PRO A 97 21.89 -6.86 5.13
C PRO A 97 21.55 -5.42 5.54
N ALA A 98 21.15 -5.22 6.79
CA ALA A 98 20.78 -3.89 7.30
C ALA A 98 21.93 -2.88 7.17
N SER A 99 23.17 -3.31 7.40
CA SER A 99 24.38 -2.50 7.19
C SER A 99 24.47 -1.91 5.78
N ARG A 100 24.17 -2.69 4.75
CA ARG A 100 24.15 -2.25 3.35
C ARG A 100 23.04 -1.23 3.10
N MET A 101 21.85 -1.46 3.66
CA MET A 101 20.73 -0.53 3.50
C MET A 101 21.01 0.80 4.21
N LEU A 102 21.55 0.76 5.43
CA LEU A 102 21.84 1.95 6.23
C LEU A 102 23.06 2.74 5.76
N ALA A 103 23.97 2.12 4.99
CA ALA A 103 25.15 2.81 4.45
C ALA A 103 24.81 4.04 3.61
N CYS A 104 23.65 4.06 2.95
CA CYS A 104 23.22 5.20 2.14
C CYS A 104 22.89 6.46 2.95
N LEU A 105 22.66 6.35 4.26
CA LEU A 105 22.37 7.49 5.13
C LEU A 105 23.59 8.42 5.30
N GLY A 106 24.81 7.91 5.11
CA GLY A 106 26.05 8.68 5.27
C GLY A 106 26.29 9.15 6.71
N GLU A 107 26.95 10.31 6.86
CA GLU A 107 27.19 10.93 8.16
C GLU A 107 25.88 11.35 8.83
N ARG A 108 25.82 11.18 10.16
CA ARG A 108 24.68 11.56 10.99
C ARG A 108 24.58 13.08 11.10
N SER A 109 23.35 13.56 11.16
CA SER A 109 23.02 14.93 11.54
C SER A 109 21.70 14.93 12.32
N PRO A 110 21.42 15.97 13.12
CA PRO A 110 20.13 16.08 13.83
C PRO A 110 18.92 15.92 12.90
N LEU A 111 18.98 16.52 11.70
CA LEU A 111 17.91 16.39 10.70
C LEU A 111 17.73 14.94 10.24
N LYS A 112 18.81 14.23 9.89
CA LYS A 112 18.71 12.84 9.42
C LYS A 112 18.20 11.91 10.51
N GLU A 113 18.63 12.10 11.75
CA GLU A 113 18.11 11.34 12.89
C GLU A 113 16.62 11.57 13.09
N TRP A 114 16.18 12.83 13.02
CA TRP A 114 14.76 13.19 13.08
C TRP A 114 13.96 12.55 11.95
N GLN A 115 14.46 12.56 10.71
CA GLN A 115 13.81 11.93 9.55
C GLN A 115 13.72 10.40 9.71
N VAL A 116 14.81 9.74 10.13
CA VAL A 116 14.82 8.30 10.37
C VAL A 116 13.85 7.91 11.49
N GLN A 117 13.69 8.74 12.52
CA GLN A 117 12.67 8.51 13.56
C GLN A 117 11.25 8.49 12.99
N ARG A 118 10.91 9.36 12.04
CA ARG A 118 9.59 9.33 11.36
C ARG A 118 9.38 8.04 10.56
N VAL A 119 10.42 7.54 9.90
CA VAL A 119 10.39 6.23 9.22
C VAL A 119 10.14 5.10 10.24
N ILE A 120 10.82 5.14 11.39
CA ILE A 120 10.61 4.15 12.46
C ILE A 120 9.16 4.18 12.96
N GLU A 121 8.61 5.37 13.24
CA GLU A 121 7.22 5.56 13.68
C GLU A 121 6.23 5.00 12.65
N LYS A 122 6.44 5.32 11.37
CA LYS A 122 5.59 4.81 10.27
C LYS A 122 5.59 3.29 10.18
N ILE A 123 6.76 2.65 10.33
CA ILE A 123 6.83 1.19 10.29
C ILE A 123 6.19 0.59 11.55
N ARG A 124 6.47 1.16 12.73
CA ARG A 124 5.94 0.68 14.02
C ARG A 124 4.42 0.73 14.07
N SER A 125 3.79 1.74 13.48
CA SER A 125 2.33 1.85 13.44
C SER A 125 1.66 0.66 12.74
N SER A 126 2.41 -0.14 11.98
CA SER A 126 1.92 -1.37 11.31
C SER A 126 2.28 -2.68 12.02
N ILE A 127 3.28 -2.70 12.92
CA ILE A 127 3.80 -3.94 13.55
C ILE A 127 2.84 -4.54 14.57
N HIS A 128 1.87 -3.76 15.05
CA HIS A 128 0.93 -4.18 16.08
C HIS A 128 -0.54 -3.98 15.71
N TRP A 129 -0.83 -3.75 14.43
CA TRP A 129 -2.20 -3.53 13.98
C TRP A 129 -3.07 -4.81 14.05
N PRO A 130 -4.32 -4.73 14.55
CA PRO A 130 -4.93 -3.56 15.20
C PRO A 130 -4.48 -3.42 16.66
N GLN A 131 -3.96 -2.25 17.05
CA GLN A 131 -3.74 -1.91 18.45
C GLN A 131 -4.97 -1.24 19.06
N PRO A 132 -5.15 -1.30 20.39
CA PRO A 132 -6.04 -0.38 21.09
C PRO A 132 -5.67 1.07 20.73
N LEU A 133 -6.67 1.92 20.48
CA LEU A 133 -6.48 3.33 20.12
C LEU A 133 -5.66 4.14 21.16
N ASP A 134 -5.52 3.61 22.38
CA ASP A 134 -4.99 4.33 23.53
C ASP A 134 -3.47 4.24 23.71
N ASP A 135 -2.71 3.60 22.81
CA ASP A 135 -1.24 3.64 22.84
C ASP A 135 -0.71 4.83 21.99
N PRO A 136 -0.37 5.98 22.61
CA PRO A 136 0.13 7.14 21.88
C PRO A 136 1.49 6.89 21.22
N THR A 137 2.23 5.84 21.63
CA THR A 137 3.53 5.51 21.03
C THR A 137 3.42 4.76 19.70
N ALA A 138 2.21 4.30 19.35
CA ALA A 138 1.94 3.57 18.12
C ALA A 138 1.30 4.43 17.01
N GLN A 139 0.93 5.67 17.31
CA GLN A 139 0.28 6.56 16.34
C GLN A 139 1.31 7.36 15.56
N TYR A 140 1.42 7.08 14.26
CA TYR A 140 2.19 7.89 13.33
C TYR A 140 1.47 9.21 13.05
N VAL A 141 2.17 10.34 13.20
CA VAL A 141 1.66 11.67 12.80
C VAL A 141 2.10 11.96 11.37
N TRP A 142 1.14 12.03 10.47
CA TRP A 142 1.36 12.35 9.06
C TRP A 142 2.11 13.67 8.87
N LEU A 143 3.15 13.65 8.04
CA LEU A 143 4.00 14.81 7.78
C LEU A 143 3.34 15.77 6.81
N LEU A 144 2.77 15.26 5.73
CA LEU A 144 2.21 16.05 4.64
C LEU A 144 0.72 15.81 4.44
N LEU A 145 0.20 14.62 4.73
CA LEU A 145 -1.23 14.34 4.58
C LEU A 145 -2.03 14.73 5.84
N SER A 146 -3.22 15.30 5.67
CA SER A 146 -4.19 15.44 6.76
C SER A 146 -4.97 14.12 6.92
N GLY A 147 -5.05 13.61 8.15
CA GLY A 147 -5.79 12.38 8.46
C GLY A 147 -7.30 12.59 8.63
N GLY A 148 -7.89 13.55 7.92
CA GLY A 148 -9.31 13.85 7.99
C GLY A 148 -10.13 12.76 7.27
N ALA A 149 -11.34 12.48 7.78
CA ALA A 149 -12.19 11.39 7.28
C ALA A 149 -12.68 11.58 5.83
N ASP A 150 -12.72 12.82 5.33
CA ASP A 150 -13.47 13.14 4.11
C ASP A 150 -12.61 13.52 2.90
N GLU A 151 -11.31 13.82 3.04
CA GLU A 151 -10.43 14.09 1.89
C GLU A 151 -8.93 14.07 2.29
N VAL A 152 -8.10 13.40 1.48
CA VAL A 152 -6.63 13.47 1.62
C VAL A 152 -6.18 14.84 1.14
N ALA A 153 -6.10 15.80 2.05
CA ALA A 153 -5.58 17.13 1.76
C ALA A 153 -4.12 17.25 2.20
N TYR A 154 -3.31 17.97 1.42
CA TYR A 154 -1.98 18.34 1.84
C TYR A 154 -2.05 19.38 2.94
N ARG A 155 -1.35 19.13 4.06
CA ARG A 155 -1.11 20.11 5.11
C ARG A 155 -0.21 21.20 4.57
N ASN A 156 -0.52 22.45 4.85
CA ASN A 156 0.32 23.62 4.55
C ASN A 156 0.97 24.21 5.82
N GLN A 157 0.84 23.53 6.95
CA GLN A 157 1.37 23.94 8.25
C GLN A 157 1.99 22.73 8.95
N CYS A 158 3.05 22.98 9.73
CA CYS A 158 3.68 21.98 10.56
C CYS A 158 2.66 21.38 11.55
N PRO A 159 2.55 20.05 11.68
CA PRO A 159 1.74 19.44 12.72
C PRO A 159 2.14 19.94 14.11
N GLU A 160 1.16 20.13 15.01
CA GLU A 160 1.40 20.61 16.39
C GLU A 160 2.49 19.79 17.08
N HIS A 161 2.45 18.48 16.88
CA HIS A 161 3.40 17.51 17.43
C HIS A 161 4.86 17.80 17.06
N TYR A 162 5.10 18.41 15.90
CA TYR A 162 6.44 18.70 15.37
C TYR A 162 6.83 20.18 15.43
N LYS A 163 6.04 21.06 16.09
CA LYS A 163 6.32 22.51 16.12
C LYS A 163 7.71 22.89 16.64
N GLN A 164 8.26 22.13 17.60
CA GLN A 164 9.61 22.37 18.11
C GLN A 164 10.72 22.01 17.10
N HIS A 165 10.35 21.33 16.00
CA HIS A 165 11.21 20.89 14.91
C HIS A 165 10.61 21.31 13.56
N GLU A 166 9.96 22.48 13.51
CA GLU A 166 9.30 22.99 12.30
C GLU A 166 10.28 23.15 11.14
N ASP A 167 11.52 23.55 11.43
CA ASP A 167 12.61 23.64 10.45
C ASP A 167 12.96 22.27 9.84
N PHE A 168 13.00 21.22 10.66
CA PHE A 168 13.26 19.85 10.19
C PHE A 168 12.07 19.30 9.39
N TRP A 169 10.85 19.58 9.84
CA TRP A 169 9.63 19.25 9.10
C TRP A 169 9.64 19.93 7.72
N LEU A 170 9.86 21.24 7.69
CA LEU A 170 9.85 22.04 6.46
C LEU A 170 10.93 21.54 5.48
N SER A 171 12.16 21.33 5.97
CA SER A 171 13.25 20.77 5.17
C SER A 171 12.90 19.39 4.60
N THR A 172 12.24 18.54 5.39
CA THR A 172 11.84 17.19 4.96
C THR A 172 10.75 17.23 3.90
N VAL A 173 9.69 18.02 4.09
CA VAL A 173 8.60 18.11 3.12
C VAL A 173 9.02 18.82 1.83
N GLN A 174 10.00 19.73 1.88
CA GLN A 174 10.54 20.42 0.70
C GLN A 174 11.67 19.65 -0.02
N THR A 175 12.17 18.55 0.56
CA THR A 175 13.14 17.71 -0.12
C THR A 175 12.46 16.93 -1.24
N VAL A 176 12.86 17.22 -2.49
CA VAL A 176 12.28 16.61 -3.69
C VAL A 176 13.10 15.40 -4.14
N ILE A 177 12.41 14.27 -4.29
CA ILE A 177 12.90 13.07 -4.95
C ILE A 177 12.50 13.16 -6.42
N HIS A 178 13.47 13.08 -7.32
CA HIS A 178 13.27 13.06 -8.78
C HIS A 178 12.94 11.62 -9.21
N ASP A 179 11.66 11.28 -9.12
CA ASP A 179 11.12 9.94 -9.31
C ASP A 179 10.65 9.75 -10.77
N THR A 180 10.10 8.57 -11.07
CA THR A 180 9.32 8.36 -12.30
C THR A 180 7.93 7.83 -11.97
N GLU A 181 6.93 8.28 -12.71
CA GLU A 181 5.56 7.78 -12.63
C GLU A 181 5.14 7.17 -13.96
N TYR A 182 4.91 5.85 -13.99
CA TYR A 182 4.66 5.09 -15.20
C TYR A 182 5.71 5.33 -16.31
N GLY A 183 6.96 5.57 -15.90
CA GLY A 183 8.10 5.85 -16.79
C GLY A 183 8.24 7.30 -17.24
N ALA A 184 7.30 8.18 -16.88
CA ALA A 184 7.44 9.62 -17.09
C ALA A 184 8.15 10.28 -15.90
N ASP A 185 8.89 11.35 -16.15
CA ASP A 185 9.53 12.13 -15.08
C ASP A 185 8.49 12.64 -14.09
N ALA A 186 8.77 12.45 -12.80
CA ALA A 186 7.90 12.87 -11.72
C ALA A 186 8.72 13.41 -10.54
N GLU A 187 8.02 14.06 -9.61
CA GLU A 187 8.62 14.55 -8.38
C GLU A 187 7.79 14.06 -7.20
N LEU A 188 8.48 13.70 -6.12
CA LEU A 188 7.87 13.24 -4.88
C LEU A 188 8.56 13.91 -3.69
N SER A 189 7.78 14.51 -2.79
CA SER A 189 8.31 15.03 -1.52
C SER A 189 8.79 13.86 -0.65
N LEU A 190 9.95 14.01 0.01
CA LEU A 190 10.42 13.03 1.00
C LEU A 190 9.42 12.84 2.14
N GLY A 191 8.77 13.92 2.61
CA GLY A 191 7.70 13.83 3.60
C GLY A 191 6.54 12.95 3.12
N LEU A 192 6.15 13.10 1.86
CA LEU A 192 5.09 12.27 1.26
C LEU A 192 5.54 10.81 1.04
N ALA A 193 6.80 10.60 0.66
CA ALA A 193 7.37 9.26 0.53
C ALA A 193 7.37 8.51 1.87
N ILE A 194 7.68 9.20 2.98
CA ILE A 194 7.57 8.63 4.33
C ILE A 194 6.11 8.35 4.69
N ASP A 195 5.20 9.30 4.45
CA ASP A 195 3.76 9.13 4.67
C ASP A 195 3.21 7.89 3.91
N MET A 196 3.66 7.68 2.68
CA MET A 196 3.23 6.58 1.80
C MET A 196 4.07 5.30 1.95
N LEU A 197 5.01 5.25 2.90
CA LEU A 197 5.80 4.07 3.20
C LEU A 197 4.96 3.05 3.98
N TRP A 198 4.10 2.32 3.27
CA TRP A 198 3.22 1.30 3.84
C TRP A 198 3.94 -0.05 3.98
N PRO A 199 4.14 -0.58 5.20
CA PRO A 199 4.81 -1.87 5.40
C PRO A 199 4.09 -3.06 4.75
N CYS A 200 2.77 -2.98 4.60
CA CYS A 200 1.97 -4.00 3.93
C CYS A 200 2.17 -4.04 2.40
N HIS A 201 2.78 -3.01 1.80
CA HIS A 201 2.99 -2.89 0.37
C HIS A 201 3.96 -3.95 -0.15
N TRP A 202 3.71 -4.50 -1.34
CA TRP A 202 4.56 -5.53 -1.96
C TRP A 202 6.01 -5.06 -2.18
N ASN A 203 6.22 -3.77 -2.45
CA ASN A 203 7.52 -3.14 -2.74
C ASN A 203 8.15 -2.46 -1.50
N PHE A 204 7.78 -2.87 -0.28
CA PHE A 204 8.19 -2.17 0.94
C PHE A 204 9.71 -1.99 1.07
N ILE A 205 10.50 -3.03 0.76
CA ILE A 205 11.96 -3.02 0.94
C ILE A 205 12.60 -1.97 0.02
N GLU A 206 12.23 -1.97 -1.26
CA GLU A 206 12.71 -1.03 -2.26
C GLU A 206 12.28 0.42 -1.92
N ASN A 207 11.02 0.62 -1.51
CA ASN A 207 10.56 1.94 -1.08
C ASN A 207 11.32 2.46 0.14
N LEU A 208 11.57 1.58 1.13
CA LEU A 208 12.38 1.93 2.30
C LEU A 208 13.79 2.34 1.87
N GLN A 209 14.40 1.61 0.95
CA GLN A 209 15.72 1.97 0.42
C GLN A 209 15.71 3.33 -0.28
N ILE A 210 14.68 3.65 -1.07
CA ILE A 210 14.53 4.96 -1.73
C ILE A 210 14.44 6.07 -0.68
N VAL A 211 13.59 5.90 0.34
CA VAL A 211 13.41 6.88 1.43
C VAL A 211 14.72 7.10 2.20
N LEU A 212 15.43 6.03 2.57
CA LEU A 212 16.69 6.15 3.30
C LEU A 212 17.80 6.78 2.44
N ALA A 213 17.84 6.46 1.15
CA ALA A 213 18.78 7.06 0.22
C ALA A 213 18.51 8.57 0.04
N ALA A 214 17.25 8.98 -0.03
CA ALA A 214 16.84 10.37 -0.09
C ALA A 214 17.21 11.14 1.19
N ILE A 215 17.01 10.56 2.37
CA ILE A 215 17.52 11.10 3.66
C ILE A 215 19.05 11.26 3.63
N GLY A 216 19.74 10.32 2.99
CA GLY A 216 21.18 10.37 2.74
C GLY A 216 21.64 11.40 1.71
N GLY A 217 20.70 12.01 0.96
CA GLY A 217 20.97 13.00 -0.09
C GLY A 217 20.97 12.45 -1.52
N LYS A 218 20.74 11.15 -1.74
CA LYS A 218 20.56 10.58 -3.09
C LYS A 218 19.10 10.75 -3.53
N LEU A 219 18.83 11.84 -4.25
CA LEU A 219 17.49 12.26 -4.67
C LEU A 219 17.03 11.70 -6.03
N ASN A 220 17.88 10.95 -6.74
CA ASN A 220 17.55 10.31 -8.02
C ASN A 220 17.59 8.78 -7.83
N PRO A 221 16.47 8.14 -7.49
CA PRO A 221 16.42 6.69 -7.32
C PRO A 221 16.53 5.97 -8.67
N GLU A 222 17.15 4.78 -8.65
CA GLU A 222 17.28 3.93 -9.85
C GLU A 222 15.97 3.23 -10.23
N LYS A 223 15.06 3.11 -9.28
CA LYS A 223 13.74 2.50 -9.44
C LYS A 223 12.68 3.47 -8.96
N ALA A 224 11.53 3.42 -9.60
CA ALA A 224 10.38 4.23 -9.22
C ALA A 224 9.88 3.90 -7.81
N PHE A 225 9.46 4.91 -7.05
CA PHE A 225 8.75 4.71 -5.79
C PHE A 225 7.34 4.19 -6.07
N ALA A 226 6.96 3.04 -5.48
CA ALA A 226 5.67 2.41 -5.73
C ALA A 226 4.81 2.41 -4.47
N ALA A 227 3.68 3.10 -4.48
CA ALA A 227 2.74 3.13 -3.35
C ALA A 227 1.36 2.64 -3.80
N CYS A 228 0.41 2.49 -2.88
CA CYS A 228 -0.96 2.14 -3.27
C CYS A 228 -1.52 3.21 -4.22
N GLY A 229 -1.86 2.80 -5.45
CA GLY A 229 -2.30 3.66 -6.55
C GLY A 229 -1.19 4.29 -7.41
N ARG A 230 0.02 4.47 -6.88
CA ARG A 230 1.17 5.05 -7.60
C ARG A 230 2.11 3.96 -8.10
N ASN A 231 2.41 3.97 -9.40
CA ASN A 231 3.26 2.94 -10.03
C ASN A 231 2.77 1.52 -9.71
N ILE A 232 1.47 1.25 -9.91
CA ILE A 232 0.90 -0.07 -9.68
C ILE A 232 1.20 -1.07 -10.82
N THR A 233 1.58 -0.59 -12.01
CA THR A 233 1.95 -1.44 -13.16
C THR A 233 3.09 -2.43 -12.87
N PRO A 234 4.15 -2.10 -12.11
CA PRO A 234 5.15 -3.11 -11.71
C PRO A 234 4.66 -4.12 -10.65
N LEU A 235 3.36 -4.17 -10.31
CA LEU A 235 2.81 -5.13 -9.35
C LEU A 235 3.12 -6.57 -9.78
N PRO A 236 3.90 -7.35 -8.99
CA PRO A 236 4.33 -8.69 -9.40
C PRO A 236 3.19 -9.67 -9.68
N ILE A 237 2.02 -9.47 -9.05
CA ILE A 237 0.85 -10.31 -9.22
C ILE A 237 -0.07 -9.86 -10.36
N GLN A 238 0.27 -8.81 -11.13
CA GLN A 238 -0.59 -8.31 -12.20
C GLN A 238 -0.98 -9.41 -13.21
N PRO A 239 -0.05 -10.19 -13.80
CA PRO A 239 -0.43 -11.23 -14.77
C PRO A 239 -1.40 -12.26 -14.17
N ARG A 240 -1.18 -12.61 -12.90
CA ARG A 240 -2.06 -13.51 -12.16
C ARG A 240 -3.46 -12.90 -12.00
N MET A 241 -3.56 -11.63 -11.61
CA MET A 241 -4.84 -10.94 -11.45
C MET A 241 -5.59 -10.75 -12.77
N GLU A 242 -4.89 -10.60 -13.90
CA GLU A 242 -5.49 -10.61 -15.24
C GLU A 242 -6.14 -11.96 -15.56
N ILE A 243 -5.44 -13.07 -15.31
CA ILE A 243 -6.00 -14.43 -15.46
C ILE A 243 -7.23 -14.63 -14.56
N VAL A 244 -7.18 -14.17 -13.31
CA VAL A 244 -8.34 -14.22 -12.40
C VAL A 244 -9.51 -13.40 -12.96
N SER A 245 -9.25 -12.17 -13.40
CA SER A 245 -10.27 -11.29 -14.00
C SER A 245 -10.94 -11.96 -15.21
N ASN A 246 -10.17 -12.56 -16.11
CA ASN A 246 -10.70 -13.31 -17.27
C ASN A 246 -11.54 -14.51 -16.82
N THR A 247 -11.08 -15.24 -15.80
CA THR A 247 -11.81 -16.37 -15.23
C THR A 247 -13.18 -15.95 -14.69
N LEU A 248 -13.24 -14.83 -13.96
CA LEU A 248 -14.48 -14.27 -13.44
C LEU A 248 -15.41 -13.79 -14.56
N LYS A 249 -14.90 -13.16 -15.63
CA LYS A 249 -15.70 -12.79 -16.81
C LYS A 249 -16.34 -14.02 -17.47
N VAL A 250 -15.55 -15.08 -17.70
CA VAL A 250 -16.03 -16.33 -18.28
C VAL A 250 -17.08 -16.99 -17.38
N PHE A 251 -16.85 -17.00 -16.07
CA PHE A 251 -17.83 -17.51 -15.10
C PHE A 251 -19.16 -16.77 -15.16
N CYS A 252 -19.13 -15.46 -15.40
CA CYS A 252 -20.34 -14.66 -15.54
C CYS A 252 -20.98 -14.73 -16.94
N GLY A 253 -20.43 -15.50 -17.88
CA GLY A 253 -20.98 -15.68 -19.23
C GLY A 253 -20.57 -14.62 -20.25
N ASP A 254 -19.49 -13.88 -20.01
CA ASP A 254 -18.92 -12.87 -20.92
C ASP A 254 -17.50 -13.30 -21.39
N PRO A 255 -17.35 -14.41 -22.13
CA PRO A 255 -16.05 -14.88 -22.59
C PRO A 255 -15.53 -14.01 -23.74
N GLU A 256 -14.30 -13.51 -23.61
CA GLU A 256 -13.55 -12.97 -24.75
C GLU A 256 -12.72 -14.08 -25.40
N LEU A 257 -12.52 -14.01 -26.73
CA LEU A 257 -11.75 -15.01 -27.46
C LEU A 257 -10.28 -15.00 -27.05
N ASN A 258 -9.69 -16.20 -26.88
CA ASN A 258 -8.26 -16.43 -26.64
C ASN A 258 -7.68 -15.89 -25.32
N GLN A 259 -8.51 -15.66 -24.29
CA GLN A 259 -8.01 -15.31 -22.96
C GLN A 259 -7.60 -16.53 -22.15
N GLU A 260 -6.47 -16.42 -21.46
CA GLU A 260 -6.05 -17.40 -20.46
C GLU A 260 -6.99 -17.33 -19.24
N VAL A 261 -7.41 -18.50 -18.77
CA VAL A 261 -8.30 -18.67 -17.61
C VAL A 261 -7.75 -19.71 -16.67
N ASP A 262 -7.98 -19.49 -15.38
CA ASP A 262 -7.67 -20.43 -14.32
C ASP A 262 -8.80 -21.45 -14.17
N ARG A 263 -8.52 -22.69 -14.58
CA ARG A 263 -9.51 -23.78 -14.55
C ARG A 263 -9.84 -24.21 -13.13
N ASP A 264 -8.89 -24.12 -12.20
CA ASP A 264 -9.08 -24.55 -10.82
C ASP A 264 -9.97 -23.56 -10.07
N LEU A 265 -9.74 -22.25 -10.26
CA LEU A 265 -10.63 -21.22 -9.72
C LEU A 265 -12.04 -21.30 -10.32
N ARG A 266 -12.14 -21.59 -11.62
CA ARG A 266 -13.45 -21.81 -12.25
C ARG A 266 -14.18 -23.01 -11.66
N ALA A 267 -13.48 -24.13 -11.48
CA ALA A 267 -14.03 -25.31 -10.84
C ALA A 267 -14.45 -25.03 -9.39
N LEU A 268 -13.64 -24.27 -8.66
CA LEU A 268 -13.92 -23.84 -7.28
C LEU A 268 -15.24 -23.05 -7.18
N LEU A 269 -15.50 -22.11 -8.10
CA LEU A 269 -16.73 -21.30 -8.11
C LEU A 269 -18.01 -22.15 -8.27
N GLY A 270 -17.91 -23.32 -8.90
CA GLY A 270 -19.01 -24.26 -9.10
C GLY A 270 -20.08 -23.77 -10.08
N GLU A 271 -21.35 -24.09 -9.83
CA GLU A 271 -22.46 -23.66 -10.70
C GLU A 271 -22.76 -22.16 -10.58
N PRO A 272 -22.95 -21.45 -11.71
CA PRO A 272 -23.11 -20.00 -11.72
C PRO A 272 -24.57 -19.58 -11.45
N THR A 273 -24.92 -19.44 -10.17
CA THR A 273 -26.18 -18.81 -9.72
C THR A 273 -26.14 -17.29 -9.94
N GLU A 274 -27.29 -16.62 -9.93
CA GLU A 274 -27.38 -15.16 -10.10
C GLU A 274 -26.54 -14.40 -9.06
N VAL A 275 -26.67 -14.76 -7.79
CA VAL A 275 -25.89 -14.17 -6.68
C VAL A 275 -24.38 -14.37 -6.88
N LYS A 276 -23.95 -15.58 -7.28
CA LYS A 276 -22.52 -15.86 -7.54
C LYS A 276 -21.99 -15.04 -8.71
N ARG A 277 -22.76 -14.90 -9.80
CA ARG A 277 -22.37 -14.08 -10.95
C ARG A 277 -22.27 -12.61 -10.58
N TRP A 278 -23.18 -12.09 -9.76
CA TRP A 278 -23.11 -10.71 -9.27
C TRP A 278 -21.87 -10.45 -8.41
N LEU A 279 -21.58 -11.33 -7.44
CA LEU A 279 -20.38 -11.21 -6.61
C LEU A 279 -19.09 -11.36 -7.42
N ALA A 280 -19.04 -12.32 -8.36
CA ALA A 280 -17.90 -12.51 -9.25
C ALA A 280 -17.69 -11.31 -10.19
N ALA A 281 -18.77 -10.73 -10.71
CA ALA A 281 -18.72 -9.50 -11.51
C ALA A 281 -18.23 -8.30 -10.68
N SER A 282 -18.66 -8.20 -9.42
CA SER A 282 -18.20 -7.17 -8.48
C SER A 282 -16.70 -7.30 -8.19
N LEU A 283 -16.21 -8.51 -7.89
CA LEU A 283 -14.77 -8.75 -7.69
C LEU A 283 -13.96 -8.44 -8.94
N ASN A 284 -14.45 -8.87 -10.11
CA ASN A 284 -13.82 -8.57 -11.39
C ASN A 284 -13.70 -7.05 -11.64
N LYS A 285 -14.77 -6.30 -11.35
CA LYS A 285 -14.78 -4.83 -11.44
C LYS A 285 -13.72 -4.23 -10.51
N THR A 286 -13.66 -4.67 -9.25
CA THR A 286 -12.65 -4.22 -8.28
C THR A 286 -11.22 -4.48 -8.75
N ILE A 287 -10.92 -5.70 -9.22
CA ILE A 287 -9.59 -6.06 -9.74
C ILE A 287 -9.21 -5.15 -10.91
N ARG A 288 -10.10 -5.01 -11.90
CA ARG A 288 -9.84 -4.19 -13.09
C ARG A 288 -9.60 -2.72 -12.77
N LEU A 289 -10.37 -2.15 -11.85
CA LEU A 289 -10.19 -0.77 -11.40
C LEU A 289 -8.84 -0.54 -10.72
N GLN A 290 -8.23 -1.55 -10.13
CA GLN A 290 -6.91 -1.45 -9.51
C GLN A 290 -5.76 -1.73 -10.47
N LEU A 291 -5.94 -2.64 -11.45
CA LEU A 291 -4.94 -2.90 -12.49
C LEU A 291 -4.84 -1.77 -13.51
N SER A 292 -5.98 -1.16 -13.86
CA SER A 292 -6.07 -0.07 -14.82
C SER A 292 -7.03 1.01 -14.30
N PRO A 293 -6.63 1.76 -13.26
CA PRO A 293 -7.45 2.83 -12.71
C PRO A 293 -7.82 3.84 -13.81
N PRO A 294 -9.07 4.36 -13.82
CA PRO A 294 -9.49 5.49 -14.65
C PRO A 294 -8.55 6.69 -14.52
N ALA A 295 -8.57 7.60 -15.51
CA ALA A 295 -7.67 8.75 -15.54
C ALA A 295 -7.81 9.65 -14.29
N GLU A 296 -9.02 9.79 -13.77
CA GLU A 296 -9.32 10.56 -12.56
C GLU A 296 -8.70 9.92 -11.31
N LEU A 297 -8.83 8.59 -11.17
CA LEU A 297 -8.21 7.85 -10.07
C LEU A 297 -6.68 7.86 -10.18
N ARG A 298 -6.14 7.80 -11.41
CA ARG A 298 -4.70 7.97 -11.66
C ARG A 298 -4.25 9.37 -11.27
N ALA A 299 -4.98 10.42 -11.66
CA ALA A 299 -4.66 11.80 -11.31
C ALA A 299 -4.57 12.00 -9.80
N MET A 300 -5.49 11.43 -9.01
CA MET A 300 -5.40 11.46 -7.54
C MET A 300 -4.17 10.71 -7.01
N SER A 301 -3.75 9.64 -7.70
CA SER A 301 -2.60 8.82 -7.33
C SER A 301 -1.25 9.39 -7.82
N THR A 302 -1.26 10.42 -8.67
CA THR A 302 -0.03 11.10 -9.12
C THR A 302 0.69 11.79 -7.97
N LEU A 303 0.00 12.00 -6.83
CA LEU A 303 0.57 12.63 -5.65
C LEU A 303 1.26 13.96 -5.99
N VAL A 304 0.63 14.77 -6.87
CA VAL A 304 1.18 16.05 -7.31
C VAL A 304 1.50 16.90 -6.09
N MET A 305 2.75 17.36 -5.99
CA MET A 305 3.16 18.24 -4.91
C MET A 305 2.52 19.62 -5.07
N PRO A 306 1.93 20.19 -4.01
CA PRO A 306 1.42 21.56 -4.05
C PRO A 306 2.58 22.58 -4.21
N ASP A 307 2.28 23.71 -4.84
CA ASP A 307 3.30 24.70 -5.26
C ASP A 307 4.18 25.23 -4.11
N TRP A 308 3.63 25.33 -2.90
CA TRP A 308 4.37 25.82 -1.72
C TRP A 308 5.54 24.89 -1.34
N ILE A 309 5.45 23.59 -1.65
CA ILE A 309 6.55 22.64 -1.44
C ILE A 309 7.71 22.95 -2.37
N ARG A 310 7.43 23.41 -3.60
CA ARG A 310 8.45 23.73 -4.61
C ARG A 310 9.16 25.06 -4.35
N GLY A 311 8.80 25.77 -3.28
CA GLY A 311 9.33 27.11 -3.01
C GLY A 311 8.92 28.14 -4.06
N LYS A 312 7.94 27.83 -4.91
CA LYS A 312 7.35 28.79 -5.85
C LYS A 312 6.30 29.57 -5.09
N SER A 313 6.66 30.77 -4.65
CA SER A 313 5.68 31.75 -4.17
C SER A 313 4.65 31.96 -5.26
N SER A 314 3.36 31.84 -4.94
CA SER A 314 2.26 32.18 -5.83
C SER A 314 2.42 33.66 -6.25
N SER A 315 3.01 33.88 -7.41
CA SER A 315 3.20 35.20 -8.02
C SER A 315 1.91 35.74 -8.60
#